data_AF-A0A7J8N7K5-F1
#
_entry.id   AF-A0A7J8N7K5-F1
#
_cell.length_a   1.000
_cell.length_b   1.000
_cell.length_c   1.000
_cell.angle_alpha   90.00
_cell.angle_beta   90.00
_cell.angle_gamma   90.00
#
_symmetry.space_group_name_H-M   'P 1'
#
loop_
_entity.id
_entity.type
_entity.pdbx_description
1 polymer ?
#
loop_
_entity_poly.entity_id
_entity_poly.type
_entity_poly.pdbx_seq_one_letter_code
_entity_poly.pdbx_strand_id
1 'polypeptide(L)'
;VRVGQALYKAASLFNHSCLPNIHAYFISRTLLLRTTEFVSGGCPLELSYGPQVGQWDCKDRLRFLEEEYFFRCWCCGCSEVNESDLVISGFCCVNPNCSGVVLDNLVANCEKQKPKVPETISNESHLQVHELKDIDIKKVAQISLDQTQSSFHFDSGYCLKCGSYCNFASRSKEVKKAWTDFRRLQDSIASKDTCSTNLPDALRSLGLLRSILHAYNKGIAEAEDILAKAFCFIGDFEPARDHCKASIEILEKLYGPNHIAIGYELAKLASIQLALGDCTAVYIIDRLSAIFSTYYGPHAGIIFPYLLVLERERSRIMQ
;
A
#
# COMPACT_ATOMS: atom_id res chain seq x y z
N VAL A 1 -0.49 19.80 1.85
CA VAL A 1 -0.73 21.10 2.53
C VAL A 1 -2.23 21.32 2.65
N ARG A 2 -2.76 21.62 3.83
CA ARG A 2 -4.18 22.01 4.00
C ARG A 2 -4.34 23.46 3.57
N VAL A 3 -5.15 23.71 2.55
CA VAL A 3 -5.34 25.06 1.95
C VAL A 3 -6.63 25.75 2.38
N GLY A 4 -7.57 25.02 2.99
CA GLY A 4 -8.84 25.55 3.48
C GLY A 4 -9.85 24.45 3.78
N GLN A 5 -11.09 24.84 4.12
CA GLN A 5 -12.25 23.96 4.25
C GLN A 5 -13.39 24.51 3.40
N ALA A 6 -14.19 23.63 2.81
CA ALA A 6 -15.35 23.99 2.00
C ALA A 6 -16.44 22.91 2.13
N LEU A 7 -17.70 23.31 1.89
CA LEU A 7 -18.86 22.42 1.91
C LEU A 7 -19.33 22.17 0.47
N TYR A 8 -19.40 20.90 0.07
CA TYR A 8 -19.86 20.49 -1.25
C TYR A 8 -21.11 19.62 -1.13
N LYS A 9 -22.29 20.23 -1.22
CA LYS A 9 -23.58 19.56 -0.96
C LYS A 9 -23.76 18.25 -1.74
N ALA A 10 -23.43 18.24 -3.03
CA ALA A 10 -23.55 17.04 -3.86
C ALA A 10 -22.54 15.94 -3.46
N ALA A 11 -21.31 16.33 -3.13
CA ALA A 11 -20.28 15.36 -2.75
C ALA A 11 -20.50 14.76 -1.35
N SER A 12 -21.20 15.49 -0.47
CA SER A 12 -21.59 14.99 0.84
C SER A 12 -22.65 13.87 0.80
N LEU A 13 -23.17 13.52 -0.38
CA LEU A 13 -24.15 12.43 -0.56
C LEU A 13 -23.49 11.07 -0.83
N PHE A 14 -22.22 11.03 -1.24
CA PHE A 14 -21.53 9.76 -1.53
C PHE A 14 -21.16 9.05 -0.25
N ASN A 15 -21.54 7.79 -0.13
CA ASN A 15 -21.20 6.95 1.02
C ASN A 15 -19.72 6.57 1.02
N HIS A 16 -19.28 6.05 2.17
CA HIS A 16 -17.91 5.59 2.36
C HIS A 16 -17.67 4.17 1.86
N SER A 17 -16.51 3.93 1.24
CA SER A 17 -15.89 2.61 1.13
C SER A 17 -14.39 2.67 1.40
N CYS A 18 -13.85 1.63 2.06
CA CYS A 18 -12.40 1.44 2.25
C CYS A 18 -11.69 0.95 0.97
N LEU A 19 -12.46 0.52 -0.03
CA LEU A 19 -12.04 0.23 -1.41
C LEU A 19 -12.93 1.07 -2.35
N PRO A 20 -12.70 2.39 -2.40
CA PRO A 20 -13.60 3.29 -3.14
C PRO A 20 -13.50 3.09 -4.65
N ASN A 21 -14.62 3.29 -5.34
CA ASN A 21 -14.70 3.25 -6.80
C ASN A 21 -14.65 4.65 -7.45
N ILE A 22 -14.63 5.70 -6.62
CA ILE A 22 -14.42 7.09 -7.02
C ILE A 22 -13.26 7.73 -6.26
N HIS A 23 -12.49 8.55 -6.98
CA HIS A 23 -11.45 9.42 -6.44
C HIS A 23 -11.92 10.87 -6.45
N ALA A 24 -11.71 11.54 -5.31
CA ALA A 24 -11.97 12.97 -5.16
C ALA A 24 -10.69 13.79 -5.28
N TYR A 25 -10.74 14.87 -6.07
CA TYR A 25 -9.66 15.82 -6.16
C TYR A 25 -10.17 17.24 -6.45
N PHE A 26 -9.30 18.23 -6.29
CA PHE A 26 -9.67 19.64 -6.41
C PHE A 26 -8.93 20.32 -7.55
N ILE A 27 -9.65 21.15 -8.31
CA ILE A 27 -9.07 22.17 -9.19
C ILE A 27 -9.57 23.52 -8.71
N SER A 28 -8.67 24.30 -8.11
CA SER A 28 -9.02 25.55 -7.42
C SER A 28 -10.10 25.30 -6.35
N ARG A 29 -11.31 25.86 -6.52
CA ARG A 29 -12.46 25.73 -5.60
C ARG A 29 -13.49 24.69 -6.06
N THR A 30 -13.17 23.92 -7.09
CA THR A 30 -14.07 22.91 -7.66
C THR A 30 -13.64 21.54 -7.20
N LEU A 31 -14.55 20.81 -6.52
CA LEU A 31 -14.37 19.40 -6.22
C LEU A 31 -14.81 18.56 -7.43
N LEU A 32 -13.89 17.75 -7.93
CA LEU A 32 -14.14 16.79 -8.99
C LEU A 32 -14.13 15.38 -8.41
N LEU A 33 -15.06 14.56 -8.90
CA LEU A 33 -15.15 13.14 -8.60
C LEU A 33 -14.96 12.38 -9.90
N ARG A 34 -14.15 11.33 -9.87
CA ARG A 34 -13.84 10.51 -11.04
C ARG A 34 -13.87 9.05 -10.64
N THR A 35 -14.53 8.22 -11.44
CA THR A 35 -14.46 6.77 -11.25
C THR A 35 -13.05 6.28 -11.55
N THR A 36 -12.51 5.44 -10.67
CA THR A 36 -11.19 4.81 -10.82
C THR A 36 -11.24 3.46 -11.51
N GLU A 37 -12.46 2.98 -11.75
CA GLU A 37 -12.77 1.72 -12.40
C GLU A 37 -14.07 1.85 -13.21
N PHE A 38 -14.41 0.80 -13.97
CA PHE A 38 -15.72 0.71 -14.60
C PHE A 38 -16.79 0.45 -13.55
N VAL A 39 -17.83 1.28 -13.53
CA VAL A 39 -18.99 1.14 -12.64
C VAL A 39 -20.25 1.01 -13.49
N SER A 40 -20.94 -0.12 -13.36
CA SER A 40 -22.21 -0.37 -14.05
C SER A 40 -23.30 0.60 -13.62
N GLY A 41 -24.19 0.96 -14.55
CA GLY A 41 -25.34 1.80 -14.24
C GLY A 41 -26.23 1.17 -13.15
N GLY A 42 -26.55 1.97 -12.11
CA GLY A 42 -27.34 1.51 -10.96
C GLY A 42 -26.50 1.08 -9.75
N CYS A 43 -25.18 0.89 -9.90
CA CYS A 43 -24.29 0.65 -8.77
C CYS A 43 -23.99 1.95 -8.00
N PRO A 44 -23.83 1.89 -6.66
CA PRO A 44 -23.46 3.05 -5.87
C PRO A 44 -22.05 3.53 -6.20
N LEU A 45 -21.84 4.84 -6.13
CA LEU A 45 -20.53 5.47 -6.14
C LEU A 45 -20.10 5.73 -4.69
N GLU A 46 -18.90 5.29 -4.34
CA GLU A 46 -18.42 5.27 -2.96
C GLU A 46 -17.04 5.93 -2.85
N LEU A 47 -16.95 6.91 -1.95
CA LEU A 47 -15.76 7.71 -1.71
C LEU A 47 -15.01 7.20 -0.48
N SER A 48 -13.68 7.36 -0.42
CA SER A 48 -13.00 7.20 0.87
C SER A 48 -13.09 8.47 1.73
N TYR A 49 -13.57 8.34 2.96
CA TYR A 49 -13.59 9.41 3.96
C TYR A 49 -12.29 9.47 4.78
N GLY A 50 -11.40 8.49 4.58
CA GLY A 50 -10.21 8.30 5.37
C GLY A 50 -9.21 7.32 4.73
N PRO A 51 -8.45 6.59 5.56
CA PRO A 51 -7.49 5.60 5.09
C PRO A 51 -8.17 4.38 4.44
N GLN A 52 -7.62 3.94 3.31
CA GLN A 52 -8.12 2.81 2.51
C GLN A 52 -7.45 1.49 2.92
N VAL A 53 -7.94 0.37 2.37
CA VAL A 53 -7.22 -0.92 2.42
C VAL A 53 -5.81 -0.74 1.84
N GLY A 54 -4.82 -1.41 2.47
CA GLY A 54 -3.40 -1.24 2.12
C GLY A 54 -2.75 0.00 2.74
N GLN A 55 -3.55 1.00 3.14
CA GLN A 55 -3.05 2.17 3.85
C GLN A 55 -2.91 1.91 5.33
N TRP A 56 -4.00 1.50 5.98
CA TRP A 56 -4.08 1.09 7.40
C TRP A 56 -4.71 -0.30 7.49
N ASP A 57 -4.55 -0.97 8.63
CA ASP A 57 -5.24 -2.23 8.89
C ASP A 57 -6.73 -2.03 9.24
N CYS A 58 -7.49 -3.13 9.21
CA CYS A 58 -8.93 -3.16 9.51
C CYS A 58 -9.30 -2.44 10.81
N LYS A 59 -8.55 -2.71 11.90
CA LYS A 59 -8.87 -2.16 13.22
C LYS A 59 -8.74 -0.63 13.25
N ASP A 60 -7.69 -0.09 12.63
CA ASP A 60 -7.41 1.34 12.68
C ASP A 60 -8.35 2.11 11.73
N ARG A 61 -8.73 1.51 10.59
CA ARG A 61 -9.78 2.07 9.71
C ARG A 61 -11.14 2.14 10.42
N LEU A 62 -11.58 1.05 11.04
CA LEU A 62 -12.87 1.02 11.73
C LEU A 62 -12.92 1.98 12.91
N ARG A 63 -11.85 2.03 13.73
CA ARG A 63 -11.74 3.00 14.83
C ARG A 63 -11.84 4.44 14.33
N PHE A 64 -11.11 4.79 13.27
CA PHE A 64 -11.15 6.13 12.70
C PHE A 64 -12.56 6.54 12.23
N LEU A 65 -13.28 5.64 11.55
CA LEU A 65 -14.63 5.93 11.06
C LEU A 65 -15.65 6.04 12.20
N GLU A 66 -15.49 5.24 13.26
CA GLU A 66 -16.32 5.33 14.44
C GLU A 66 -16.08 6.64 15.21
N GLU A 67 -14.83 7.05 15.36
CA GLU A 67 -14.44 8.28 16.07
C GLU A 67 -14.79 9.57 15.30
N GLU A 68 -14.54 9.61 13.99
CA GLU A 68 -14.68 10.83 13.18
C GLU A 68 -16.05 10.96 12.49
N TYR A 69 -16.70 9.82 12.20
CA TYR A 69 -17.94 9.78 11.42
C TYR A 69 -19.08 9.03 12.10
N PHE A 70 -18.88 8.50 13.32
CA PHE A 70 -19.91 7.89 14.16
C PHE A 70 -20.63 6.70 13.51
N PHE A 71 -19.95 5.94 12.65
CA PHE A 71 -20.49 4.71 12.07
C PHE A 71 -19.41 3.62 11.96
N ARG A 72 -19.87 2.36 11.92
CA ARG A 72 -19.03 1.21 11.60
C ARG A 72 -19.17 0.85 10.13
N CYS A 73 -18.05 0.72 9.42
CA CYS A 73 -18.04 0.38 8.00
C CYS A 73 -18.32 -1.10 7.72
N TRP A 74 -19.12 -1.36 6.68
CA TRP A 74 -19.48 -2.70 6.20
C TRP A 74 -19.21 -2.89 4.69
N CYS A 75 -18.36 -2.05 4.09
CA CYS A 75 -17.92 -2.24 2.71
C CYS A 75 -17.13 -3.55 2.55
N CYS A 76 -16.94 -4.02 1.30
CA CYS A 76 -16.16 -5.24 1.01
C CYS A 76 -14.77 -5.23 1.67
N GLY A 77 -14.09 -4.08 1.69
CA GLY A 77 -12.80 -3.88 2.35
C GLY A 77 -12.81 -4.08 3.88
N CYS A 78 -13.98 -4.12 4.52
CA CYS A 78 -14.16 -4.35 5.96
C CYS A 78 -14.94 -5.63 6.27
N SER A 79 -15.82 -6.09 5.38
CA SER A 79 -16.64 -7.28 5.58
C SER A 79 -15.95 -8.57 5.15
N GLU A 80 -14.99 -8.50 4.22
CA GLU A 80 -14.26 -9.66 3.70
C GLU A 80 -12.83 -9.70 4.26
N VAL A 81 -12.24 -10.89 4.33
CA VAL A 81 -10.83 -11.05 4.70
C VAL A 81 -9.97 -10.54 3.55
N ASN A 82 -9.15 -9.54 3.81
CA ASN A 82 -8.25 -8.94 2.81
C ASN A 82 -6.81 -9.29 3.17
N GLU A 83 -6.04 -9.80 2.21
CA GLU A 83 -4.62 -10.14 2.45
C GLU A 83 -3.83 -8.94 2.99
N SER A 84 -4.09 -7.74 2.44
CA SER A 84 -3.49 -6.49 2.90
C SER A 84 -3.70 -6.26 4.40
N ASP A 85 -4.91 -6.52 4.93
CA ASP A 85 -5.20 -6.34 6.36
C ASP A 85 -4.39 -7.29 7.25
N LEU A 86 -4.13 -8.50 6.75
CA LEU A 86 -3.35 -9.50 7.48
C LEU A 86 -1.87 -9.15 7.52
N VAL A 87 -1.33 -8.66 6.39
CA VAL A 87 0.12 -8.53 6.21
C VAL A 87 0.66 -7.13 6.51
N ILE A 88 -0.15 -6.08 6.38
CA ILE A 88 0.27 -4.67 6.51
C ILE A 88 0.97 -4.38 7.85
N SER A 89 0.47 -4.96 8.94
CA SER A 89 1.02 -4.88 10.29
C SER A 89 1.44 -6.24 10.86
N GLY A 90 1.48 -7.27 10.01
CA GLY A 90 1.74 -8.66 10.39
C GLY A 90 3.22 -8.96 10.68
N PHE A 91 3.44 -9.94 11.56
CA PHE A 91 4.75 -10.50 11.90
C PHE A 91 5.01 -11.78 11.10
N CYS A 92 6.27 -12.09 10.79
CA CYS A 92 6.59 -13.37 10.15
C CYS A 92 6.55 -14.52 11.17
N CYS A 93 6.28 -15.72 10.68
CA CYS A 93 6.33 -16.92 11.50
C CYS A 93 7.72 -17.13 12.13
N VAL A 94 7.75 -17.74 13.32
CA VAL A 94 9.00 -18.15 13.99
C VAL A 94 9.67 -19.34 13.30
N ASN A 95 8.91 -20.11 12.52
CA ASN A 95 9.44 -21.22 11.74
C ASN A 95 10.09 -20.67 10.44
N PRO A 96 11.40 -20.83 10.23
CA PRO A 96 12.10 -20.27 9.08
C PRO A 96 11.62 -20.83 7.72
N ASN A 97 11.02 -22.02 7.72
CA ASN A 97 10.47 -22.64 6.51
C ASN A 97 8.99 -22.26 6.26
N CYS A 98 8.42 -21.37 7.07
CA CYS A 98 7.03 -20.95 6.99
C CYS A 98 6.92 -19.47 6.62
N SER A 99 6.35 -19.21 5.43
CA SER A 99 6.00 -17.86 4.96
C SER A 99 4.70 -17.31 5.57
N GLY A 100 4.22 -17.89 6.67
CA GLY A 100 2.95 -17.51 7.27
C GLY A 100 3.04 -16.23 8.09
N VAL A 101 1.89 -15.60 8.29
CA VAL A 101 1.74 -14.38 9.09
C VAL A 101 1.25 -14.69 10.50
N VAL A 102 1.69 -13.88 11.47
CA VAL A 102 1.22 -13.84 12.85
C VAL A 102 0.62 -12.46 13.10
N LEU A 103 -0.61 -12.41 13.63
CA LEU A 103 -1.34 -11.18 13.87
C LEU A 103 -1.25 -10.71 15.33
N ASP A 104 -1.29 -9.39 15.50
CA ASP A 104 -1.65 -8.75 16.78
C ASP A 104 -3.09 -9.10 17.16
N ASN A 105 -3.38 -9.14 18.46
CA ASN A 105 -4.69 -9.44 19.02
C ASN A 105 -5.79 -8.52 18.48
N LEU A 106 -5.52 -7.23 18.33
CA LEU A 106 -6.52 -6.30 17.83
C LEU A 106 -6.90 -6.55 16.36
N VAL A 107 -5.93 -6.90 15.52
CA VAL A 107 -6.17 -7.23 14.11
C VAL A 107 -6.92 -8.56 14.02
N ALA A 108 -6.46 -9.57 14.77
CA ALA A 108 -7.11 -10.86 14.84
C ALA A 108 -8.59 -10.76 15.29
N ASN A 109 -8.89 -9.89 16.25
CA ASN A 109 -10.26 -9.64 16.70
C ASN A 109 -11.10 -8.91 15.63
N CYS A 110 -10.51 -7.99 14.85
CA CYS A 110 -11.19 -7.36 13.70
C CYS A 110 -11.65 -8.45 12.72
N GLU A 111 -10.73 -9.34 12.33
CA GLU A 111 -11.00 -10.42 11.37
C GLU A 111 -12.04 -11.42 11.90
N LYS A 112 -12.04 -11.75 13.20
CA LYS A 112 -13.06 -12.62 13.82
C LYS A 112 -14.47 -12.03 13.79
N GLN A 113 -14.60 -10.71 13.82
CA GLN A 113 -15.88 -10.01 13.83
C GLN A 113 -16.47 -9.82 12.44
N LYS A 114 -15.72 -10.14 11.38
CA LYS A 114 -16.21 -10.05 10.01
C LYS A 114 -17.36 -11.04 9.81
N PRO A 115 -18.46 -10.62 9.14
CA PRO A 115 -19.59 -11.51 8.90
C PRO A 115 -19.12 -12.69 8.05
N LYS A 116 -19.46 -13.91 8.48
CA LYS A 116 -19.26 -15.10 7.64
C LYS A 116 -20.25 -15.00 6.48
N VAL A 117 -19.75 -14.69 5.29
CA VAL A 117 -20.56 -14.70 4.08
C VAL A 117 -21.12 -16.11 3.91
N PRO A 118 -22.46 -16.32 3.86
CA PRO A 118 -23.01 -17.60 3.46
C PRO A 118 -22.60 -17.89 2.01
N GLU A 119 -22.09 -19.09 1.72
CA GLU A 119 -21.62 -19.53 0.38
C GLU A 119 -22.72 -19.58 -0.72
N THR A 120 -23.80 -18.83 -0.60
CA THR A 120 -24.90 -18.79 -1.57
C THR A 120 -25.40 -17.37 -1.72
N ILE A 121 -24.71 -16.62 -2.58
CA ILE A 121 -25.18 -15.78 -3.68
C ILE A 121 -23.94 -14.98 -4.09
N SER A 122 -23.12 -15.57 -4.95
CA SER A 122 -22.23 -14.82 -5.82
C SER A 122 -23.11 -14.02 -6.76
N ASN A 123 -23.52 -12.82 -6.34
CA ASN A 123 -23.88 -11.79 -7.29
C ASN A 123 -22.57 -11.33 -7.94
N GLU A 124 -22.25 -11.99 -9.04
CA GLU A 124 -21.30 -11.52 -10.03
C GLU A 124 -21.69 -10.10 -10.47
N SER A 125 -21.11 -9.09 -9.84
CA SER A 125 -21.05 -7.75 -10.42
C SER A 125 -19.76 -6.99 -10.11
N HIS A 126 -18.73 -7.65 -9.54
CA HIS A 126 -17.41 -7.05 -9.31
C HIS A 126 -16.22 -7.85 -9.86
N LEU A 127 -16.44 -8.91 -10.65
CA LEU A 127 -15.37 -9.48 -11.48
C LEU A 127 -15.37 -8.81 -12.86
N GLN A 128 -14.48 -7.84 -13.04
CA GLN A 128 -14.11 -7.42 -14.39
C GLN A 128 -13.33 -8.54 -15.08
N VAL A 129 -13.76 -8.77 -16.31
CA VAL A 129 -13.09 -9.50 -17.38
C VAL A 129 -11.68 -8.91 -17.60
N HIS A 130 -10.68 -9.56 -17.01
CA HIS A 130 -9.33 -9.56 -17.56
C HIS A 130 -9.06 -10.97 -18.09
N GLU A 131 -9.43 -11.20 -19.34
CA GLU A 131 -8.95 -12.35 -20.09
C GLU A 131 -7.81 -11.92 -21.03
N LEU A 132 -6.75 -12.74 -20.99
CA LEU A 132 -5.69 -12.91 -21.99
C LEU A 132 -4.49 -11.96 -21.92
N LYS A 133 -3.59 -12.24 -20.97
CA LYS A 133 -2.39 -13.08 -21.20
C LYS A 133 -1.50 -13.03 -19.96
N ASP A 134 -1.69 -14.00 -19.07
CA ASP A 134 -0.59 -14.63 -18.32
C ASP A 134 -1.13 -15.88 -17.65
N ILE A 135 -0.83 -17.02 -18.28
CA ILE A 135 -1.30 -18.37 -17.91
C ILE A 135 -0.61 -18.90 -16.64
N ASP A 136 0.16 -18.09 -15.91
CA ASP A 136 0.86 -18.51 -14.69
C ASP A 136 0.42 -17.81 -13.38
N ILE A 137 -0.54 -16.87 -13.40
CA ILE A 137 -0.94 -16.11 -12.20
C ILE A 137 -2.11 -16.76 -11.43
N LYS A 138 -2.81 -17.74 -12.01
CA LYS A 138 -3.83 -18.54 -11.28
C LYS A 138 -3.23 -19.66 -10.41
N LYS A 139 -1.90 -19.81 -10.33
CA LYS A 139 -1.24 -20.90 -9.59
C LYS A 139 -0.67 -20.54 -8.22
N VAL A 140 -0.79 -19.29 -7.77
CA VAL A 140 -0.29 -18.86 -6.44
C VAL A 140 -1.34 -18.17 -5.58
N ALA A 141 -2.50 -17.81 -6.16
CA ALA A 141 -3.71 -17.42 -5.42
C ALA A 141 -4.53 -18.63 -4.91
N GLN A 142 -4.04 -19.85 -5.13
CA GLN A 142 -4.36 -20.98 -4.26
C GLN A 142 -3.34 -20.99 -3.11
N ILE A 143 -3.50 -20.07 -2.16
CA ILE A 143 -3.52 -20.57 -0.78
C ILE A 143 -4.60 -21.64 -0.81
N SER A 144 -4.27 -22.90 -0.50
CA SER A 144 -5.21 -24.04 -0.47
C SER A 144 -6.53 -23.67 0.22
N LEU A 145 -7.46 -23.09 -0.54
CA LEU A 145 -8.87 -22.88 -0.21
C LEU A 145 -9.64 -24.19 -0.51
N ASP A 146 -9.03 -25.09 -1.27
CA ASP A 146 -9.45 -26.48 -1.38
C ASP A 146 -8.69 -27.33 -0.35
N GLN A 147 -9.46 -28.02 0.50
CA GLN A 147 -9.05 -29.00 1.51
C GLN A 147 -8.64 -28.45 2.87
N THR A 148 -9.58 -27.89 3.61
CA THR A 148 -10.18 -28.56 4.79
C THR A 148 -11.12 -27.60 5.50
N GLN A 149 -12.23 -28.14 5.99
CA GLN A 149 -13.15 -27.50 6.92
C GLN A 149 -12.42 -27.17 8.24
N SER A 150 -11.61 -26.11 8.25
CA SER A 150 -11.16 -25.48 9.49
C SER A 150 -11.57 -24.03 9.44
N SER A 151 -12.51 -23.66 10.32
CA SER A 151 -12.69 -22.27 10.72
C SER A 151 -11.33 -21.62 10.92
N PHE A 152 -11.02 -20.55 10.18
CA PHE A 152 -9.80 -19.76 10.44
C PHE A 152 -9.81 -19.35 11.92
N HIS A 153 -8.95 -19.99 12.70
CA HIS A 153 -8.71 -19.61 14.08
C HIS A 153 -7.73 -18.44 14.05
N PHE A 154 -8.27 -17.21 13.98
CA PHE A 154 -7.48 -15.98 14.13
C PHE A 154 -7.03 -15.82 15.59
N ASP A 155 -6.24 -16.75 16.09
CA ASP A 155 -5.75 -16.69 17.46
C ASP A 155 -4.49 -15.82 17.51
N SER A 156 -4.56 -14.78 18.32
CA SER A 156 -3.47 -13.81 18.47
C SER A 156 -2.18 -14.51 18.87
N GLY A 157 -1.07 -14.16 18.22
CA GLY A 157 0.23 -14.77 18.53
C GLY A 157 0.44 -16.17 17.94
N TYR A 158 -0.49 -16.71 17.15
CA TYR A 158 -0.29 -17.95 16.40
C TYR A 158 -0.18 -17.68 14.91
N CYS A 159 0.69 -18.44 14.23
CA CYS A 159 0.83 -18.34 12.79
C CYS A 159 -0.40 -18.90 12.08
N LEU A 160 -0.99 -18.13 11.17
CA LEU A 160 -2.18 -18.53 10.41
C LEU A 160 -1.93 -19.69 9.44
N LYS A 161 -0.66 -20.02 9.13
CA LYS A 161 -0.29 -21.11 8.21
C LYS A 161 0.07 -22.41 8.90
N CYS A 162 0.91 -22.37 9.94
CA CYS A 162 1.44 -23.59 10.58
C CYS A 162 1.10 -23.72 12.07
N GLY A 163 0.34 -22.78 12.65
CA GLY A 163 -0.07 -22.83 14.05
C GLY A 163 1.05 -22.62 15.08
N SER A 164 2.28 -22.26 14.66
CA SER A 164 3.37 -22.01 15.60
C SER A 164 3.11 -20.74 16.41
N TYR A 165 3.31 -20.85 17.74
CA TYR A 165 3.19 -19.71 18.65
C TYR A 165 4.38 -18.76 18.52
N CYS A 166 4.10 -17.47 18.64
CA CYS A 166 5.06 -16.40 18.55
C CYS A 166 4.85 -15.38 19.67
N ASN A 167 5.93 -15.10 20.43
CA ASN A 167 5.91 -14.06 21.44
C ASN A 167 5.99 -12.66 20.81
N PHE A 168 4.84 -11.98 20.75
CA PHE A 168 4.68 -10.65 20.16
C PHE A 168 5.41 -9.53 20.93
N ALA A 169 5.51 -9.63 22.25
CA ALA A 169 5.99 -8.53 23.10
C ALA A 169 7.47 -8.20 22.88
N SER A 170 8.34 -9.22 22.83
CA SER A 170 9.78 -9.04 22.58
C SER A 170 10.02 -8.49 21.17
N ARG A 171 9.40 -9.12 20.17
CA ARG A 171 9.52 -8.75 18.76
C ARG A 171 9.05 -7.32 18.50
N SER A 172 7.95 -6.90 19.11
CA SER A 172 7.46 -5.52 19.02
C SER A 172 8.45 -4.50 19.61
N LYS A 173 9.14 -4.84 20.71
CA LYS A 173 10.16 -3.98 21.31
C LYS A 173 11.37 -3.84 20.37
N GLU A 174 11.79 -4.92 19.74
CA GLU A 174 12.88 -4.94 18.76
C GLU A 174 12.55 -4.09 17.53
N VAL A 175 11.33 -4.21 16.99
CA VAL A 175 10.83 -3.36 15.89
C VAL A 175 10.87 -1.89 16.29
N LYS A 176 10.36 -1.52 17.48
CA LYS A 176 10.41 -0.13 17.97
C LYS A 176 11.84 0.39 18.10
N LYS A 177 12.77 -0.45 18.53
CA LYS A 177 14.19 -0.11 18.61
C LYS A 177 14.77 0.14 17.23
N ALA A 178 14.53 -0.75 16.26
CA ALA A 178 14.99 -0.61 14.88
C ALA A 178 14.54 0.72 14.24
N TRP A 179 13.29 1.13 14.49
CA TRP A 179 12.75 2.41 14.04
C TRP A 179 13.47 3.64 14.60
N THR A 180 14.25 3.51 15.67
CA THR A 180 15.04 4.62 16.21
C THR A 180 16.20 4.99 15.27
N ASP A 181 16.81 4.01 14.61
CA ASP A 181 17.90 4.25 13.66
C ASP A 181 17.37 4.94 12.39
N PHE A 182 16.19 4.54 11.90
CA PHE A 182 15.52 5.20 10.77
C PHE A 182 15.13 6.65 11.09
N ARG A 183 14.62 6.93 12.29
CA ARG A 183 14.35 8.31 12.72
C ARG A 183 15.61 9.16 12.72
N ARG A 184 16.70 8.66 13.31
CA ARG A 184 18.01 9.35 13.29
C ARG A 184 18.52 9.61 11.88
N LEU A 185 18.36 8.64 10.98
CA LEU A 185 18.73 8.80 9.57
C LEU A 185 17.91 9.89 8.89
N GLN A 186 16.58 9.89 9.08
CA GLN A 186 15.70 10.93 8.55
C GLN A 186 16.05 12.32 9.09
N ASP A 187 16.35 12.44 10.40
CA ASP A 187 16.77 13.69 11.02
C ASP A 187 18.07 14.22 10.40
N SER A 188 19.05 13.34 10.14
CA SER A 188 20.31 13.71 9.48
C SER A 188 20.13 14.19 8.04
N ILE A 189 19.21 13.55 7.29
CA ILE A 189 18.85 14.01 5.94
C ILE A 189 18.19 15.39 6.00
N ALA A 190 17.32 15.62 6.99
CA ALA A 190 16.62 16.88 7.17
C ALA A 190 17.57 18.03 7.59
N SER A 191 18.54 17.76 8.45
CA SER A 191 19.57 18.74 8.87
C SER A 191 20.66 18.99 7.82
N LYS A 192 20.69 18.18 6.74
CA LYS A 192 21.75 18.15 5.72
C LYS A 192 23.14 17.85 6.31
N ASP A 193 23.18 17.16 7.45
CA ASP A 193 24.40 16.66 8.06
C ASP A 193 24.93 15.41 7.34
N THR A 194 26.05 14.86 7.84
CA THR A 194 26.71 13.66 7.32
C THR A 194 25.87 12.39 7.51
N CYS A 195 24.87 12.22 6.63
CA CYS A 195 23.94 11.09 6.55
C CYS A 195 24.63 9.71 6.49
N SER A 196 25.86 9.64 5.97
CA SER A 196 26.61 8.39 5.82
C SER A 196 26.94 7.70 7.15
N THR A 197 26.94 8.43 8.27
CA THR A 197 27.24 7.87 9.60
C THR A 197 26.11 6.97 10.14
N ASN A 198 24.86 7.32 9.88
CA ASN A 198 23.68 6.60 10.39
C ASN A 198 23.18 5.51 9.42
N LEU A 199 23.64 5.54 8.16
CA LEU A 199 23.22 4.60 7.12
C LEU A 199 23.52 3.13 7.46
N PRO A 200 24.71 2.74 7.99
CA PRO A 200 24.99 1.35 8.35
C PRO A 200 24.09 0.80 9.45
N ASP A 201 23.72 1.64 10.43
CA ASP A 201 22.81 1.25 11.50
C ASP A 201 21.39 1.04 10.96
N ALA A 202 20.92 1.92 10.07
CA ALA A 202 19.62 1.76 9.39
C ALA A 202 19.56 0.49 8.51
N LEU A 203 20.63 0.16 7.78
CA LEU A 203 20.72 -1.08 6.99
C LEU A 203 20.66 -2.33 7.88
N ARG A 204 21.36 -2.32 9.02
CA ARG A 204 21.28 -3.41 10.01
C ARG A 204 19.88 -3.54 10.58
N SER A 205 19.25 -2.40 10.87
CA SER A 205 17.87 -2.34 11.38
C SER A 205 16.84 -2.79 10.35
N LEU A 206 17.06 -2.54 9.05
CA LEU A 206 16.24 -3.14 7.98
C LEU A 206 16.32 -4.68 7.99
N GLY A 207 17.52 -5.24 8.14
CA GLY A 207 17.71 -6.69 8.27
C GLY A 207 16.95 -7.28 9.46
N LEU A 208 16.94 -6.57 10.59
CA LEU A 208 16.15 -6.93 11.78
C LEU A 208 14.64 -6.84 11.51
N LEU A 209 14.17 -5.80 10.81
CA LEU A 209 12.77 -5.69 10.42
C LEU A 209 12.34 -6.86 9.52
N ARG A 210 13.15 -7.23 8.52
CA ARG A 210 12.89 -8.36 7.62
C ARG A 210 12.88 -9.73 8.33
N SER A 211 13.61 -9.88 9.44
CA SER A 211 13.58 -11.12 10.23
C SER A 211 12.41 -11.19 11.22
N ILE A 212 11.73 -10.08 11.48
CA ILE A 212 10.64 -9.99 12.47
C ILE A 212 9.27 -9.78 11.82
N LEU A 213 9.18 -8.95 10.79
CA LEU A 213 7.94 -8.56 10.16
C LEU A 213 7.62 -9.48 8.97
N HIS A 214 6.34 -9.59 8.63
CA HIS A 214 5.94 -10.31 7.43
C HIS A 214 6.57 -9.66 6.19
N ALA A 215 6.87 -10.44 5.14
CA ALA A 215 7.57 -9.95 3.95
C ALA A 215 6.87 -8.75 3.27
N TYR A 216 5.54 -8.68 3.37
CA TYR A 216 4.71 -7.59 2.85
C TYR A 216 4.26 -6.59 3.91
N ASN A 217 4.97 -6.49 5.03
CA ASN A 217 4.67 -5.51 6.07
C ASN A 217 5.02 -4.10 5.58
N LYS A 218 4.11 -3.15 5.79
CA LYS A 218 4.27 -1.77 5.32
C LYS A 218 5.48 -1.07 5.95
N GLY A 219 5.83 -1.41 7.18
CA GLY A 219 7.00 -0.88 7.85
C GLY A 219 8.32 -1.26 7.16
N ILE A 220 8.38 -2.41 6.48
CA ILE A 220 9.52 -2.74 5.63
C ILE A 220 9.54 -1.79 4.43
N ALA A 221 8.43 -1.64 3.71
CA ALA A 221 8.36 -0.71 2.57
C ALA A 221 8.75 0.73 2.93
N GLU A 222 8.33 1.22 4.09
CA GLU A 222 8.70 2.54 4.61
C GLU A 222 10.20 2.64 4.93
N ALA A 223 10.79 1.59 5.52
CA ALA A 223 12.23 1.53 5.78
C ALA A 223 13.05 1.51 4.47
N GLU A 224 12.60 0.75 3.47
CA GLU A 224 13.19 0.74 2.12
C GLU A 224 13.13 2.13 1.47
N ASP A 225 11.99 2.83 1.52
CA ASP A 225 11.84 4.19 0.97
C ASP A 225 12.78 5.20 1.66
N ILE A 226 12.93 5.10 2.98
CA ILE A 226 13.88 5.94 3.73
C ILE A 226 15.31 5.70 3.28
N LEU A 227 15.70 4.43 3.08
CA LEU A 227 17.03 4.09 2.59
C LEU A 227 17.23 4.56 1.14
N ALA A 228 16.24 4.39 0.27
CA ALA A 228 16.28 4.91 -1.10
C ALA A 228 16.54 6.43 -1.11
N LYS A 229 15.85 7.17 -0.25
CA LYS A 229 16.06 8.62 -0.08
C LYS A 229 17.45 8.94 0.47
N ALA A 230 17.96 8.17 1.43
CA ALA A 230 19.29 8.36 2.00
C ALA A 230 20.40 8.14 0.96
N PHE A 231 20.27 7.09 0.15
CA PHE A 231 21.19 6.78 -0.94
C PHE A 231 21.17 7.86 -2.04
N CYS A 232 19.98 8.35 -2.42
CA CYS A 232 19.86 9.52 -3.29
C CYS A 232 20.58 10.76 -2.71
N PHE A 233 20.46 10.99 -1.40
CA PHE A 233 21.07 12.14 -0.73
C PHE A 233 22.61 12.11 -0.78
N ILE A 234 23.22 10.93 -0.69
CA ILE A 234 24.68 10.76 -0.80
C ILE A 234 25.17 10.59 -2.25
N GLY A 235 24.26 10.58 -3.23
CA GLY A 235 24.57 10.49 -4.66
C GLY A 235 24.81 9.07 -5.18
N ASP A 236 24.49 8.04 -4.39
CA ASP A 236 24.63 6.64 -4.81
C ASP A 236 23.28 6.09 -5.29
N PHE A 237 23.04 6.19 -6.60
CA PHE A 237 21.72 5.95 -7.18
C PHE A 237 21.42 4.46 -7.42
N GLU A 238 22.41 3.58 -7.51
CA GLU A 238 22.17 2.15 -7.74
C GLU A 238 21.48 1.49 -6.54
N PRO A 239 21.97 1.60 -5.29
CA PRO A 239 21.24 1.11 -4.13
C PRO A 239 19.93 1.86 -3.93
N ALA A 240 19.88 3.16 -4.25
CA ALA A 240 18.63 3.93 -4.16
C ALA A 240 17.52 3.32 -5.02
N ARG A 241 17.85 2.93 -6.27
CA ARG A 241 16.93 2.27 -7.20
C ARG A 241 16.45 0.95 -6.62
N ASP A 242 17.36 0.14 -6.09
CA ASP A 242 17.05 -1.20 -5.62
C ASP A 242 16.16 -1.16 -4.36
N HIS A 243 16.44 -0.26 -3.42
CA HIS A 243 15.57 0.01 -2.27
C HIS A 243 14.20 0.54 -2.70
N CYS A 244 14.14 1.47 -3.66
CA CYS A 244 12.87 2.00 -4.17
C CYS A 244 12.01 0.90 -4.83
N LYS A 245 12.63 0.01 -5.62
CA LYS A 245 11.95 -1.16 -6.21
C LYS A 245 11.42 -2.12 -5.14
N ALA A 246 12.21 -2.42 -4.11
CA ALA A 246 11.78 -3.27 -3.00
C ALA A 246 10.58 -2.68 -2.23
N SER A 247 10.57 -1.36 -2.02
CA SER A 247 9.42 -0.66 -1.43
C SER A 247 8.16 -0.81 -2.31
N ILE A 248 8.29 -0.56 -3.62
CA ILE A 248 7.18 -0.67 -4.58
C ILE A 248 6.60 -2.08 -4.59
N GLU A 249 7.43 -3.13 -4.61
CA GLU A 249 6.97 -4.52 -4.64
C GLU A 249 6.04 -4.83 -3.45
N ILE A 250 6.41 -4.36 -2.25
CA ILE A 250 5.58 -4.54 -1.05
C ILE A 250 4.30 -3.71 -1.16
N LEU A 251 4.39 -2.46 -1.58
CA LEU A 251 3.22 -1.57 -1.69
C LEU A 251 2.23 -2.06 -2.75
N GLU A 252 2.70 -2.67 -3.84
CA GLU A 252 1.83 -3.29 -4.85
C GLU A 252 1.01 -4.44 -4.27
N LYS A 253 1.56 -5.21 -3.33
CA LYS A 253 0.80 -6.24 -2.61
C LYS A 253 -0.25 -5.64 -1.68
N LEU A 254 0.02 -4.48 -1.10
CA LEU A 254 -0.88 -3.84 -0.14
C LEU A 254 -2.04 -3.10 -0.82
N TYR A 255 -1.76 -2.36 -1.91
CA TYR A 255 -2.74 -1.49 -2.57
C TYR A 255 -3.24 -2.00 -3.92
N GLY A 256 -2.51 -2.92 -4.56
CA GLY A 256 -2.67 -3.28 -5.96
C GLY A 256 -1.84 -2.41 -6.92
N PRO A 257 -1.48 -2.93 -8.11
CA PRO A 257 -0.49 -2.32 -9.00
C PRO A 257 -0.93 -1.01 -9.67
N ASN A 258 -2.24 -0.73 -9.73
CA ASN A 258 -2.79 0.45 -10.40
C ASN A 258 -3.21 1.54 -9.41
N HIS A 259 -3.01 1.33 -8.11
CA HIS A 259 -3.41 2.29 -7.10
C HIS A 259 -2.54 3.56 -7.16
N ILE A 260 -3.14 4.72 -6.85
CA ILE A 260 -2.47 6.02 -6.92
C ILE A 260 -1.18 6.11 -6.07
N ALA A 261 -1.13 5.38 -4.95
CA ALA A 261 0.06 5.27 -4.11
C ALA A 261 1.27 4.76 -4.91
N ILE A 262 1.06 3.77 -5.79
CA ILE A 262 2.12 3.22 -6.65
C ILE A 262 2.59 4.28 -7.65
N GLY A 263 1.69 5.12 -8.16
CA GLY A 263 2.08 6.26 -9.00
C GLY A 263 3.10 7.18 -8.30
N TYR A 264 2.89 7.54 -7.04
CA TYR A 264 3.86 8.38 -6.32
C TYR A 264 5.24 7.72 -6.18
N GLU A 265 5.27 6.42 -5.94
CA GLU A 265 6.54 5.68 -5.81
C GLU A 265 7.23 5.50 -7.17
N LEU A 266 6.48 5.25 -8.25
CA LEU A 266 7.02 5.18 -9.61
C LEU A 266 7.63 6.52 -10.05
N ALA A 267 7.09 7.66 -9.60
CA ALA A 267 7.70 8.96 -9.87
C ALA A 267 9.10 9.09 -9.24
N LYS A 268 9.28 8.57 -8.01
CA LYS A 268 10.61 8.52 -7.36
C LYS A 268 11.54 7.59 -8.15
N LEU A 269 11.08 6.39 -8.49
CA LEU A 269 11.88 5.41 -9.23
C LEU A 269 12.29 5.95 -10.60
N ALA A 270 11.38 6.57 -11.35
CA ALA A 270 11.68 7.19 -12.63
C ALA A 270 12.78 8.26 -12.50
N SER A 271 12.69 9.11 -11.47
CA SER A 271 13.70 10.14 -11.22
C SER A 271 15.08 9.54 -10.93
N ILE A 272 15.14 8.45 -10.15
CA ILE A 272 16.39 7.74 -9.84
C ILE A 272 16.96 7.09 -11.11
N GLN A 273 16.14 6.43 -11.92
CA GLN A 273 16.58 5.77 -13.15
C GLN A 273 17.07 6.76 -14.21
N LEU A 274 16.40 7.92 -14.35
CA LEU A 274 16.87 8.99 -15.21
C LEU A 274 18.24 9.52 -14.76
N ALA A 275 18.47 9.66 -13.45
CA ALA A 275 19.78 10.07 -12.92
C ALA A 275 20.89 9.05 -13.20
N LEU A 276 20.54 7.76 -13.29
CA LEU A 276 21.45 6.68 -13.70
C LEU A 276 21.65 6.56 -15.22
N GLY A 277 20.87 7.28 -16.04
CA GLY A 277 20.83 7.06 -17.49
C GLY A 277 20.21 5.71 -17.89
N ASP A 278 19.40 5.10 -17.01
CA ASP A 278 18.73 3.82 -17.26
C ASP A 278 17.48 4.03 -18.13
N CYS A 279 17.55 3.57 -19.39
CA CYS A 279 16.45 3.71 -20.36
C CYS A 279 15.16 2.99 -19.95
N THR A 280 15.21 2.05 -18.99
CA THR A 280 13.97 1.41 -18.49
C THR A 280 13.05 2.38 -17.75
N ALA A 281 13.54 3.59 -17.42
CA ALA A 281 12.72 4.70 -16.93
C ALA A 281 11.50 4.99 -17.84
N VAL A 282 11.60 4.76 -19.15
CA VAL A 282 10.49 4.95 -20.11
C VAL A 282 9.25 4.14 -19.71
N TYR A 283 9.43 2.86 -19.35
CA TYR A 283 8.32 1.99 -18.95
C TYR A 283 7.69 2.42 -17.61
N ILE A 284 8.53 2.91 -16.69
CA ILE A 284 8.07 3.44 -15.40
C ILE A 284 7.25 4.71 -15.60
N ILE A 285 7.72 5.62 -16.47
CA ILE A 285 7.02 6.87 -16.80
C ILE A 285 5.69 6.59 -17.50
N ASP A 286 5.63 5.60 -18.40
CA ASP A 286 4.38 5.19 -19.06
C ASP A 286 3.35 4.67 -18.05
N ARG A 287 3.78 3.79 -17.15
CA ARG A 287 2.90 3.23 -16.12
C ARG A 287 2.44 4.30 -15.12
N LEU A 288 3.34 5.16 -14.67
CA LEU A 288 3.05 6.33 -13.84
C LEU A 288 1.97 7.22 -14.48
N SER A 289 2.15 7.55 -15.76
CA SER A 289 1.25 8.44 -16.52
C SER A 289 -0.14 7.83 -16.66
N ALA A 290 -0.21 6.52 -16.91
CA ALA A 290 -1.47 5.77 -16.95
C ALA A 290 -2.20 5.82 -15.60
N ILE A 291 -1.50 5.55 -14.48
CA ILE A 291 -2.09 5.63 -13.14
C ILE A 291 -2.60 7.04 -12.85
N PHE A 292 -1.79 8.08 -13.05
CA PHE A 292 -2.22 9.46 -12.79
C PHE A 292 -3.39 9.88 -13.69
N SER A 293 -3.44 9.42 -14.94
CA SER A 293 -4.56 9.67 -15.86
C SER A 293 -5.85 8.96 -15.41
N THR A 294 -5.76 7.77 -14.82
CA THR A 294 -6.94 7.09 -14.24
C THR A 294 -7.56 7.94 -13.13
N TYR A 295 -6.77 8.50 -12.22
CA TYR A 295 -7.27 9.23 -11.05
C TYR A 295 -7.60 10.70 -11.34
N TYR A 296 -6.84 11.39 -12.19
CA TYR A 296 -6.97 12.83 -12.42
C TYR A 296 -7.40 13.19 -13.86
N GLY A 297 -7.47 12.21 -14.76
CA GLY A 297 -7.88 12.42 -16.14
C GLY A 297 -7.02 13.48 -16.84
N PRO A 298 -7.64 14.42 -17.58
CA PRO A 298 -6.90 15.47 -18.30
C PRO A 298 -6.18 16.46 -17.36
N HIS A 299 -6.47 16.42 -16.07
CA HIS A 299 -5.82 17.29 -15.08
C HIS A 299 -4.54 16.70 -14.49
N ALA A 300 -4.12 15.49 -14.88
CA ALA A 300 -2.93 14.84 -14.33
C ALA A 300 -1.67 15.74 -14.41
N GLY A 301 -1.41 16.37 -15.56
CA GLY A 301 -0.28 17.29 -15.72
C GLY A 301 -0.39 18.61 -14.95
N ILE A 302 -1.62 19.02 -14.60
CA ILE A 302 -1.86 20.22 -13.74
C ILE A 302 -1.57 19.87 -12.28
N ILE A 303 -2.04 18.70 -11.83
CA ILE A 303 -1.87 18.22 -10.46
C ILE A 303 -0.41 17.80 -10.20
N PHE A 304 0.25 17.23 -11.21
CA PHE A 304 1.62 16.77 -11.15
C PHE A 304 2.47 17.44 -12.22
N PRO A 305 2.90 18.71 -12.03
CA PRO A 305 3.71 19.42 -13.02
C PRO A 305 5.02 18.71 -13.38
N TYR A 306 5.58 17.92 -12.45
CA TYR A 306 6.77 17.10 -12.70
C TYR A 306 6.53 15.97 -13.71
N LEU A 307 5.27 15.53 -13.90
CA LEU A 307 4.92 14.53 -14.91
C LEU A 307 5.29 15.00 -16.32
N LEU A 308 5.05 16.28 -16.63
CA LEU A 308 5.39 16.88 -17.93
C LEU A 308 6.91 16.89 -18.18
N VAL A 309 7.71 17.00 -17.11
CA VAL A 309 9.17 16.92 -17.20
C VAL A 309 9.58 15.48 -17.51
N LEU A 310 9.02 14.51 -16.78
CA LEU A 310 9.28 13.09 -17.01
C LEU A 310 8.87 12.65 -18.43
N GLU A 311 7.70 13.07 -18.92
CA GLU A 311 7.23 12.77 -20.29
C GLU A 311 8.17 13.35 -21.37
N ARG A 312 8.79 14.50 -21.11
CA ARG A 312 9.79 15.08 -22.01
C ARG A 312 11.08 14.27 -22.03
N GLU A 313 11.59 13.88 -20.87
CA GLU A 313 12.78 13.00 -20.78
C GLU A 313 12.51 11.64 -21.43
N ARG A 314 11.33 11.06 -21.20
CA ARG A 314 10.87 9.85 -21.90
C ARG A 314 10.97 10.01 -23.42
N SER A 315 10.44 11.10 -23.96
CA SER A 315 10.46 11.36 -25.40
C SER A 315 11.88 11.51 -25.96
N ARG A 316 12.82 12.04 -25.17
CA ARG A 316 14.24 12.14 -25.56
C ARG A 316 14.94 10.78 -25.57
N ILE A 317 14.63 9.90 -24.61
CA ILE A 317 15.23 8.55 -24.55
C ILE A 317 14.74 7.67 -25.71
N MET A 318 13.52 7.91 -26.20
CA MET A 318 12.94 7.18 -27.33
C MET A 318 13.39 7.67 -28.71
N GLN A 319 14.10 8.80 -28.81
CA GLN A 319 14.66 9.36 -30.04
C GLN A 319 16.11 8.92 -30.25
#